data_AF-A0A0R3RX40-F1
#
_entry.id   AF-A0A0R3RX40-F1
#
_cell.length_a   1.000
_cell.length_b   1.000
_cell.length_c   1.000
_cell.angle_alpha   90.00
_cell.angle_beta   90.00
_cell.angle_gamma   90.00
#
_symmetry.space_group_name_H-M   'P 1'
#
loop_
_entity.id
_entity.type
_entity.pdbx_description
1 polymer ?
#
loop_
_entity_poly.entity_id
_entity_poly.type
_entity_poly.pdbx_seq_one_letter_code
_entity_poly.pdbx_strand_id
1 'polypeptide(L)'
;METLRKQLATPTRETDQQCETRYKQIVEQFTNLLKVQVGALSRFVHSQAGSIEYAELRQTVDQLIRRVAGLDEITQIDSKMNLIEETLNNVCEAYEQVSKALIRTQREAQGKEAHTEHPSSEDIADEVQDLENELEELQATHAEEMESMQSKFEYQLKLLRERLEHEEHRRKKAQEELQTLNSLNDHSLSTMKKTHEEMLAEQRRQYEEQIAALHEEHAAELQEEKKATRMALDAVQRAHDAELRNINEKVRSIGVNSITSAQTNISAESRADVQSTRQSKMLEQMSTELAQLSALYSAKCLENSQLDEKMSLLLADKENQSSLNDVEAQNRRLQRELRQKDTIIEELRQTVAFLERRAVDLTGEELPIKYG
;
A
#
# COMPACT_ATOMS: atom_id res chain seq x y z
N MET A 1 -3.27 12.42 -6.68
CA MET A 1 -3.76 12.91 -5.36
C MET A 1 -4.96 12.12 -4.85
N GLU A 2 -5.96 11.79 -5.67
CA GLU A 2 -7.08 10.90 -5.28
C GLU A 2 -6.67 9.44 -5.03
N THR A 3 -5.71 8.92 -5.79
CA THR A 3 -5.13 7.57 -5.60
C THR A 3 -4.33 7.44 -4.30
N LEU A 4 -3.57 8.48 -3.93
CA LEU A 4 -2.87 8.56 -2.64
C LEU A 4 -3.86 8.72 -1.47
N ARG A 5 -4.96 9.47 -1.64
CA ARG A 5 -6.04 9.53 -0.64
C ARG A 5 -6.77 8.19 -0.45
N LYS A 6 -6.89 7.37 -1.50
CA LYS A 6 -7.42 6.00 -1.40
C LYS A 6 -6.47 5.03 -0.70
N GLN A 7 -5.15 5.20 -0.84
CA GLN A 7 -4.15 4.36 -0.17
C GLN A 7 -3.86 4.78 1.28
N LEU A 8 -4.13 6.05 1.63
CA LEU A 8 -4.14 6.55 3.01
C LEU A 8 -5.50 6.40 3.71
N ALA A 9 -6.49 5.78 3.06
CA ALA A 9 -7.69 5.31 3.75
C ALA A 9 -7.26 4.15 4.66
N THR A 10 -6.89 4.54 5.87
CA THR A 10 -6.52 3.74 7.04
C THR A 10 -7.06 2.30 7.07
N PRO A 11 -6.21 1.30 7.40
CA PRO A 11 -6.63 -0.08 7.70
C PRO A 11 -7.71 -0.17 8.79
N THR A 12 -7.86 0.87 9.62
CA THR A 12 -8.85 0.91 10.69
C THR A 12 -10.29 0.80 10.19
N ARG A 13 -10.63 1.38 9.03
CA ARG A 13 -12.02 1.33 8.53
C ARG A 13 -12.46 -0.08 8.14
N GLU A 14 -11.55 -0.85 7.54
CA GLU A 14 -11.81 -2.24 7.15
C GLU A 14 -11.86 -3.16 8.37
N THR A 15 -10.98 -2.94 9.37
CA THR A 15 -11.03 -3.67 10.63
C THR A 15 -12.26 -3.33 11.48
N ASP A 16 -12.69 -2.07 11.50
CA ASP A 16 -13.88 -1.61 12.24
C ASP A 16 -15.15 -2.21 11.62
N GLN A 17 -15.22 -2.27 10.29
CA GLN A 17 -16.34 -2.88 9.57
C GLN A 17 -16.38 -4.41 9.72
N GLN A 18 -15.22 -5.06 9.78
CA GLN A 18 -15.12 -6.48 10.14
C GLN A 18 -15.53 -6.74 11.59
N CYS A 19 -15.16 -5.86 12.52
CA CYS A 19 -15.54 -5.95 13.93
C CYS A 19 -17.07 -5.83 14.10
N GLU A 20 -17.68 -4.85 13.44
CA GLU A 20 -19.13 -4.64 13.47
C GLU A 20 -19.91 -5.82 12.86
N THR A 21 -19.38 -6.41 11.80
CA THR A 21 -19.97 -7.61 11.16
C THR A 21 -19.89 -8.83 12.08
N ARG A 22 -18.74 -9.05 12.73
CA ARG A 22 -18.58 -10.12 13.72
C ARG A 22 -19.49 -9.93 14.92
N TYR A 23 -19.61 -8.69 15.41
CA TYR A 23 -20.48 -8.37 16.54
C TYR A 23 -21.96 -8.68 16.24
N LYS A 24 -22.45 -8.33 15.04
CA LYS A 24 -23.81 -8.69 14.57
C LYS A 24 -24.01 -10.21 14.52
N GLN A 25 -23.04 -10.95 13.99
CA GLN A 25 -23.09 -12.42 13.94
C GLN A 25 -23.15 -13.04 15.34
N ILE A 26 -22.37 -12.53 16.29
CA ILE A 26 -22.36 -13.00 17.68
C ILE A 26 -23.73 -12.79 18.34
N VAL A 27 -24.32 -11.61 18.18
CA VAL A 27 -25.65 -11.30 18.73
C VAL A 27 -26.74 -12.21 18.16
N GLU A 28 -26.67 -12.53 16.87
CA GLU A 28 -27.58 -13.47 16.21
C GLU A 28 -27.39 -14.90 16.72
N GLN A 29 -26.15 -15.35 16.90
CA GLN A 29 -25.82 -16.66 17.47
C GLN A 29 -26.37 -16.82 18.89
N PHE A 30 -26.20 -15.82 19.76
CA PHE A 30 -26.76 -15.86 21.11
C PHE A 30 -28.28 -15.84 21.12
N THR A 31 -28.90 -15.07 20.23
CA THR A 31 -30.37 -15.06 20.07
C THR A 31 -30.87 -16.46 19.68
N ASN A 32 -30.21 -17.13 18.74
CA ASN A 32 -30.55 -18.49 18.32
C ASN A 32 -30.32 -19.52 19.43
N LEU A 33 -29.22 -19.40 20.18
CA LEU A 33 -28.95 -20.24 21.34
C LEU A 33 -30.06 -20.11 22.38
N LEU A 34 -30.47 -18.89 22.72
CA LEU A 34 -31.58 -18.63 23.65
C LEU A 34 -32.89 -19.27 23.18
N LYS A 35 -33.23 -19.18 21.89
CA LYS A 35 -34.41 -19.85 21.31
C LYS A 35 -34.38 -21.36 21.52
N VAL A 36 -33.23 -21.98 21.28
CA VAL A 36 -33.05 -23.43 21.46
C VAL A 36 -33.13 -23.84 22.93
N GLN A 37 -32.42 -23.13 23.81
CA GLN A 37 -32.37 -23.41 25.25
C GLN A 37 -33.75 -23.25 25.90
N VAL A 38 -34.43 -22.13 25.64
CA VAL A 38 -35.79 -21.90 26.15
C VAL A 38 -36.79 -22.88 25.54
N GLY A 39 -36.64 -23.25 24.27
CA GLY A 39 -37.47 -24.30 23.64
C GLY A 39 -37.24 -25.70 24.24
N ALA A 40 -36.03 -26.02 24.68
CA ALA A 40 -35.73 -27.26 25.40
C ALA A 40 -36.34 -27.25 26.82
N LEU A 41 -36.13 -26.16 27.57
CA LEU A 41 -36.75 -25.95 28.89
C LEU A 41 -38.28 -26.05 28.80
N SER A 42 -38.89 -25.39 27.83
CA SER A 42 -40.34 -25.43 27.62
C SER A 42 -40.84 -26.86 27.43
N ARG A 43 -40.22 -27.62 26.53
CA ARG A 43 -40.61 -29.02 26.29
C ARG A 43 -40.45 -29.90 27.53
N PHE A 44 -39.37 -29.72 28.29
CA PHE A 44 -39.12 -30.50 29.50
C PHE A 44 -40.11 -30.16 30.63
N VAL A 45 -40.30 -28.88 30.94
CA VAL A 45 -41.14 -28.47 32.07
C VAL A 45 -42.63 -28.71 31.77
N HIS A 46 -43.04 -28.62 30.49
CA HIS A 46 -44.41 -28.92 30.08
C HIS A 46 -44.68 -30.43 29.92
N SER A 47 -43.68 -31.26 29.66
CA SER A 47 -43.88 -32.72 29.70
C SER A 47 -44.13 -33.23 31.13
N GLN A 48 -43.71 -32.48 32.15
CA GLN A 48 -43.97 -32.72 33.58
C GLN A 48 -45.27 -32.05 34.08
N ALA A 49 -46.28 -31.90 33.22
CA ALA A 49 -47.55 -31.20 33.49
C ALA A 49 -48.26 -31.64 34.80
N GLY A 50 -48.10 -32.90 35.21
CA GLY A 50 -48.72 -33.46 36.41
C GLY A 50 -48.01 -33.15 37.74
N SER A 51 -46.77 -32.66 37.72
CA SER A 51 -46.03 -32.32 38.94
C SER A 51 -46.22 -30.86 39.33
N ILE A 52 -46.65 -30.63 40.58
CA ILE A 52 -46.85 -29.30 41.18
C ILE A 52 -45.51 -28.57 41.33
N GLU A 53 -44.41 -29.31 41.52
CA GLU A 53 -43.07 -28.76 41.73
C GLU A 53 -42.57 -27.91 40.54
N TYR A 54 -43.11 -28.16 39.34
CA TYR A 54 -42.75 -27.46 38.11
C TYR A 54 -43.71 -26.31 37.78
N ALA A 55 -44.74 -26.04 38.59
CA ALA A 55 -45.78 -25.05 38.27
C ALA A 55 -45.25 -23.61 38.17
N GLU A 56 -44.42 -23.18 39.14
CA GLU A 56 -43.78 -21.86 39.12
C GLU A 56 -42.76 -21.74 37.99
N LEU A 57 -42.01 -22.82 37.75
CA LEU A 57 -41.03 -22.88 36.67
C LEU A 57 -41.68 -22.80 35.28
N ARG A 58 -42.88 -23.37 35.08
CA ARG A 58 -43.65 -23.20 33.83
C ARG A 58 -43.92 -21.73 33.54
N GLN A 59 -44.36 -20.98 34.55
CA GLN A 59 -44.64 -19.56 34.41
C GLN A 59 -43.38 -18.76 34.06
N THR A 60 -42.23 -19.11 34.68
CA THR A 60 -40.92 -18.50 34.37
C THR A 60 -40.49 -18.81 32.94
N VAL A 61 -40.64 -20.05 32.49
CA VAL A 61 -40.30 -20.46 31.11
C VAL A 61 -41.23 -19.80 30.08
N ASP A 62 -42.52 -19.62 30.37
CA ASP A 62 -43.45 -18.91 29.48
C ASP A 62 -43.15 -17.41 29.37
N GLN A 63 -42.57 -16.81 30.42
CA GLN A 63 -42.04 -15.45 30.36
C GLN A 63 -40.76 -15.39 29.52
N LEU A 64 -39.86 -16.37 29.65
CA LEU A 64 -38.66 -16.50 28.83
C LEU A 64 -38.98 -16.67 27.34
N ILE A 65 -39.99 -17.49 26.98
CA ILE A 65 -40.44 -17.66 25.59
C ILE A 65 -40.85 -16.31 25.00
N ARG A 66 -41.64 -15.52 25.74
CA ARG A 66 -42.09 -14.20 25.29
C ARG A 66 -40.93 -13.20 25.16
N ARG A 67 -39.99 -13.20 26.11
CA ARG A 67 -38.79 -12.35 26.05
C ARG A 67 -37.91 -12.69 24.84
N VAL A 68 -37.65 -13.97 24.60
CA VAL A 68 -36.83 -14.42 23.47
C VAL A 68 -37.50 -14.15 22.13
N ALA A 69 -38.83 -14.27 22.03
CA ALA A 69 -39.56 -13.89 20.82
C ALA A 69 -39.46 -12.37 20.54
N GLY A 70 -39.48 -11.54 21.59
CA GLY A 70 -39.31 -10.08 21.47
C GLY A 70 -37.90 -9.62 21.08
N LEU A 71 -36.87 -10.49 21.16
CA LEU A 71 -35.50 -10.14 20.76
C LEU A 71 -35.36 -9.88 19.25
N ASP A 72 -36.27 -10.42 18.43
CA ASP A 72 -36.26 -10.20 16.98
C ASP A 72 -36.75 -8.79 16.60
N GLU A 73 -37.54 -8.14 17.46
CA GLU A 73 -38.11 -6.80 17.22
C GLU A 73 -37.13 -5.67 17.56
N ILE A 74 -36.06 -5.97 18.28
CA ILE A 74 -35.06 -4.97 18.72
C ILE A 74 -34.01 -4.77 17.63
N THR A 75 -34.00 -3.57 17.05
CA THR A 75 -33.10 -3.18 15.96
C THR A 75 -31.76 -2.59 16.44
N GLN A 76 -31.73 -2.05 17.66
CA GLN A 76 -30.51 -1.49 18.25
C GLN A 76 -29.68 -2.58 18.93
N ILE A 77 -28.44 -2.75 18.49
CA ILE A 77 -27.61 -3.93 18.83
C ILE A 77 -27.16 -3.90 20.29
N ASP A 78 -26.79 -2.74 20.83
CA ASP A 78 -26.29 -2.64 22.21
C ASP A 78 -27.39 -2.90 23.25
N SER A 79 -28.61 -2.41 23.00
CA SER A 79 -29.76 -2.72 23.85
C SER A 79 -30.20 -4.18 23.72
N LYS A 80 -30.09 -4.75 22.51
CA LYS A 80 -30.33 -6.19 22.27
C LYS A 80 -29.34 -7.07 23.03
N MET A 81 -28.06 -6.70 23.08
CA MET A 81 -27.02 -7.46 23.79
C MET A 81 -27.26 -7.48 25.30
N ASN A 82 -27.58 -6.33 25.89
CA ASN A 82 -27.91 -6.26 27.33
C ASN A 82 -29.13 -7.12 27.68
N LEU A 83 -30.15 -7.14 26.81
CA LEU A 83 -31.33 -7.98 27.02
C LEU A 83 -31.04 -9.47 26.82
N ILE A 84 -30.13 -9.82 25.89
CA ILE A 84 -29.63 -11.18 25.73
C ILE A 84 -28.92 -11.65 27.00
N GLU A 85 -28.05 -10.82 27.59
CA GLU A 85 -27.34 -11.12 28.83
C GLU A 85 -28.31 -11.35 29.99
N GLU A 86 -29.28 -10.45 30.17
CA GLU A 86 -30.33 -10.61 31.19
C GLU A 86 -31.13 -11.90 30.95
N THR A 87 -31.48 -12.20 29.70
CA THR A 87 -32.24 -13.41 29.35
C THR A 87 -31.42 -14.68 29.58
N LEU A 88 -30.11 -14.66 29.30
CA LEU A 88 -29.20 -15.78 29.59
C LEU A 88 -29.13 -16.07 31.09
N ASN A 89 -29.01 -15.04 31.93
CA ASN A 89 -29.02 -15.21 33.39
C ASN A 89 -30.33 -15.84 33.87
N ASN A 90 -31.47 -15.38 33.37
CA ASN A 90 -32.78 -15.97 33.69
C ASN A 90 -32.90 -17.43 33.19
N VAL A 91 -32.28 -17.79 32.06
CA VAL A 91 -32.23 -19.18 31.57
C VAL A 91 -31.36 -20.05 32.47
N CYS A 92 -30.20 -19.55 32.93
CA CYS A 92 -29.35 -20.26 33.90
C CYS A 92 -30.11 -20.55 35.19
N GLU A 93 -30.81 -19.55 35.74
CA GLU A 93 -31.64 -19.72 36.94
C GLU A 93 -32.75 -20.76 36.73
N ALA A 94 -33.39 -20.79 35.56
CA ALA A 94 -34.39 -21.80 35.22
C ALA A 94 -33.80 -23.22 35.18
N TYR A 95 -32.59 -23.40 34.64
CA TYR A 95 -31.88 -24.69 34.67
C TYR A 95 -31.49 -25.12 36.09
N GLU A 96 -31.10 -24.19 36.96
CA GLU A 96 -30.86 -24.51 38.37
C GLU A 96 -32.15 -24.96 39.09
N GLN A 97 -33.29 -24.34 38.79
CA GLN A 97 -34.58 -24.74 39.34
C GLN A 97 -34.97 -26.15 38.88
N VAL A 98 -34.71 -26.49 37.60
CA VAL A 98 -34.86 -27.87 37.10
C VAL A 98 -33.97 -28.84 37.87
N SER A 99 -32.69 -28.51 38.07
CA SER A 99 -31.74 -29.36 38.80
C SER A 99 -32.20 -29.60 40.25
N LYS A 100 -32.64 -28.54 40.95
CA LYS A 100 -33.16 -28.62 42.32
C LYS A 100 -34.42 -29.48 42.40
N ALA A 101 -35.32 -29.39 41.41
CA ALA A 101 -36.52 -30.23 41.34
C ALA A 101 -36.14 -31.71 41.13
N LEU A 102 -35.27 -32.02 40.15
CA LEU A 102 -34.81 -33.38 39.85
C LEU A 102 -34.16 -34.07 41.07
N ILE A 103 -33.31 -33.36 41.81
CA ILE A 103 -32.65 -33.91 43.02
C ILE A 103 -33.68 -34.26 44.10
N ARG A 104 -34.72 -33.45 44.27
CA ARG A 104 -35.81 -33.77 45.22
C ARG A 104 -36.57 -35.01 44.79
N THR A 105 -36.94 -35.10 43.52
CA THR A 105 -37.66 -36.27 42.97
C THR A 105 -36.84 -37.56 43.09
N GLN A 106 -35.51 -37.49 42.91
CA GLN A 106 -34.61 -38.64 43.07
C GLN A 106 -34.47 -39.09 44.54
N ARG A 107 -34.37 -38.15 45.48
CA ARG A 107 -34.25 -38.47 46.92
C ARG A 107 -35.52 -39.13 47.48
N GLU A 108 -36.69 -38.76 46.97
CA GLU A 108 -37.97 -39.37 47.32
C GLU A 108 -38.15 -40.79 46.75
N ALA A 109 -37.51 -41.11 45.61
CA ALA A 109 -37.48 -42.45 45.03
C ALA A 109 -36.55 -43.40 45.83
N GLN A 110 -35.36 -42.91 46.21
CA GLN A 110 -34.38 -43.70 46.99
C GLN A 110 -34.84 -43.99 48.43
N GLY A 111 -35.68 -43.14 49.03
CA GLY A 111 -36.25 -43.39 50.36
C GLY A 111 -37.22 -44.58 50.45
N LYS A 112 -37.62 -45.18 49.32
CA LYS A 112 -38.57 -46.31 49.27
C LYS A 112 -37.92 -47.68 49.06
N GLU A 113 -36.61 -47.77 48.80
CA GLU A 113 -35.93 -49.03 48.43
C GLU A 113 -35.01 -49.63 49.51
N ALA A 114 -34.84 -48.98 50.68
CA ALA A 114 -33.87 -49.39 51.71
C ALA A 114 -34.31 -50.55 52.65
N HIS A 115 -35.08 -51.53 52.16
CA HIS A 115 -35.48 -52.70 52.94
C HIS A 115 -35.37 -54.00 52.13
N THR A 116 -34.13 -54.46 51.90
CA THR A 116 -33.88 -55.90 51.65
C THR A 116 -32.46 -56.30 52.02
N GLU A 117 -32.37 -57.22 53.00
CA GLU A 117 -31.30 -58.17 53.34
C GLU A 117 -29.88 -57.69 53.73
N HIS A 118 -29.43 -58.12 54.92
CA HIS A 118 -28.10 -57.86 55.46
C HIS A 118 -27.08 -58.91 54.98
N PRO A 119 -25.97 -58.50 54.33
CA PRO A 119 -24.84 -59.38 54.02
C PRO A 119 -24.00 -59.70 55.28
N SER A 120 -23.19 -60.76 55.23
CA SER A 120 -22.36 -61.20 56.35
C SER A 120 -21.14 -60.29 56.55
N SER A 121 -20.57 -60.22 57.76
CA SER A 121 -19.48 -59.29 58.12
C SER A 121 -18.18 -59.49 57.35
N GLU A 122 -17.96 -60.69 56.79
CA GLU A 122 -16.76 -61.04 56.02
C GLU A 122 -16.96 -60.63 54.55
N ASP A 123 -18.16 -60.85 53.99
CA ASP A 123 -18.55 -60.34 52.66
C ASP A 123 -18.46 -58.81 52.59
N ILE A 124 -18.81 -58.11 53.68
CA ILE A 124 -18.71 -56.65 53.77
C ILE A 124 -17.25 -56.18 53.75
N ALA A 125 -16.32 -56.95 54.35
CA ALA A 125 -14.92 -56.57 54.40
C ALA A 125 -14.24 -56.73 53.03
N ASP A 126 -14.54 -57.83 52.34
CA ASP A 126 -14.07 -58.07 50.97
C ASP A 126 -14.65 -57.01 50.00
N GLU A 127 -15.94 -56.69 50.12
CA GLU A 127 -16.59 -55.65 49.31
C GLU A 127 -15.99 -54.26 49.56
N VAL A 128 -15.66 -53.91 50.81
CA VAL A 128 -14.97 -52.65 51.14
C VAL A 128 -13.57 -52.62 50.52
N GLN A 129 -12.82 -53.72 50.56
CA GLN A 129 -11.49 -53.79 49.94
C GLN A 129 -11.55 -53.65 48.41
N ASP A 130 -12.53 -54.29 47.77
CA ASP A 130 -12.76 -54.18 46.33
C ASP A 130 -13.14 -52.74 45.94
N LEU A 131 -14.00 -52.09 46.73
CA LEU A 131 -14.37 -50.68 46.53
C LEU A 131 -13.18 -49.73 46.77
N GLU A 132 -12.32 -50.00 47.74
CA GLU A 132 -11.09 -49.22 47.97
C GLU A 132 -10.14 -49.33 46.78
N ASN A 133 -9.96 -50.54 46.23
CA ASN A 133 -9.15 -50.78 45.04
C ASN A 133 -9.74 -50.08 43.80
N GLU A 134 -11.05 -50.18 43.57
CA GLU A 134 -11.73 -49.51 42.45
C GLU A 134 -11.62 -47.99 42.58
N LEU A 135 -11.69 -47.45 43.79
CA LEU A 135 -11.56 -46.03 44.05
C LEU A 135 -10.12 -45.53 43.83
N GLU A 136 -9.11 -46.34 44.17
CA GLU A 136 -7.70 -46.05 43.85
C GLU A 136 -7.44 -46.08 42.34
N GLU A 137 -7.99 -47.06 41.61
CA GLU A 137 -7.92 -47.13 40.14
C GLU A 137 -8.62 -45.93 39.49
N LEU A 138 -9.81 -45.55 39.99
CA LEU A 138 -10.54 -44.38 39.51
C LEU A 138 -9.77 -43.08 39.77
N GLN A 139 -9.09 -42.96 40.92
CA GLN A 139 -8.24 -41.82 41.22
C GLN A 139 -7.01 -41.74 40.33
N ALA A 140 -6.37 -42.88 40.04
CA ALA A 140 -5.21 -42.96 39.15
C ALA A 140 -5.59 -42.58 37.71
N THR A 141 -6.67 -43.16 37.18
CA THR A 141 -7.18 -42.84 35.84
C THR A 141 -7.56 -41.36 35.72
N HIS A 142 -8.26 -40.80 36.71
CA HIS A 142 -8.58 -39.38 36.73
C HIS A 142 -7.33 -38.49 36.79
N ALA A 143 -6.30 -38.87 37.55
CA ALA A 143 -5.03 -38.13 37.59
C ALA A 143 -4.31 -38.16 36.24
N GLU A 144 -4.27 -39.31 35.57
CA GLU A 144 -3.70 -39.47 34.22
C GLU A 144 -4.48 -38.65 33.18
N GLU A 145 -5.80 -38.62 33.25
CA GLU A 145 -6.65 -37.79 32.37
C GLU A 145 -6.37 -36.29 32.57
N MET A 146 -6.20 -35.86 33.82
CA MET A 146 -5.86 -34.48 34.15
C MET A 146 -4.46 -34.09 33.64
N GLU A 147 -3.46 -34.95 33.81
CA GLU A 147 -2.10 -34.73 33.28
C GLU A 147 -2.09 -34.72 31.74
N SER A 148 -2.84 -35.63 31.11
CA SER A 148 -3.03 -35.69 29.65
C SER A 148 -3.67 -34.40 29.12
N MET A 149 -4.70 -33.88 29.79
CA MET A 149 -5.31 -32.60 29.43
C MET A 149 -4.34 -31.43 29.61
N GLN A 150 -3.61 -31.38 30.74
CA GLN A 150 -2.62 -30.34 30.99
C GLN A 150 -1.53 -30.33 29.90
N SER A 151 -0.98 -31.49 29.56
CA SER A 151 0.03 -31.64 28.51
C SER A 151 -0.48 -31.18 27.14
N LYS A 152 -1.73 -31.50 26.78
CA LYS A 152 -2.37 -31.01 25.55
C LYS A 152 -2.48 -29.49 25.52
N PHE A 153 -2.90 -28.86 26.62
CA PHE A 153 -2.99 -27.40 26.70
C PHE A 153 -1.62 -26.73 26.69
N GLU A 154 -0.63 -27.27 27.39
CA GLU A 154 0.74 -26.76 27.34
C GLU A 154 1.33 -26.84 25.93
N TYR A 155 1.11 -27.96 25.23
CA TYR A 155 1.53 -28.12 23.84
C TYR A 155 0.85 -27.10 22.92
N GLN A 156 -0.46 -26.90 23.04
CA GLN A 156 -1.19 -25.88 22.27
C GLN A 156 -0.67 -24.47 22.57
N LEU A 157 -0.43 -24.14 23.83
CA LEU A 157 0.14 -22.84 24.22
C LEU A 157 1.53 -22.63 23.64
N LYS A 158 2.37 -23.67 23.65
CA LYS A 158 3.70 -23.62 23.04
C LYS A 158 3.62 -23.34 21.54
N LEU A 159 2.75 -24.05 20.82
CA LEU A 159 2.55 -23.86 19.38
C LEU A 159 2.06 -22.44 19.04
N LEU A 160 1.16 -21.89 19.87
CA LEU A 160 0.69 -20.51 19.73
C LEU A 160 1.80 -19.49 19.99
N ARG A 161 2.66 -19.71 20.98
CA ARG A 161 3.84 -18.85 21.24
C ARG A 161 4.81 -18.87 20.08
N GLU A 162 5.18 -20.05 19.58
CA GLU A 162 6.07 -20.19 18.42
C GLU A 162 5.49 -19.49 17.17
N ARG A 163 4.18 -19.65 16.92
CA ARG A 163 3.51 -18.94 15.83
C ARG A 163 3.56 -17.42 16.03
N LEU A 164 3.33 -16.93 17.24
CA LEU A 164 3.40 -15.50 17.56
C LEU A 164 4.81 -14.96 17.32
N GLU A 165 5.85 -15.67 17.76
CA GLU A 165 7.26 -15.28 17.56
C GLU A 165 7.62 -15.25 16.06
N HIS A 166 7.16 -16.22 15.28
CA HIS A 166 7.35 -16.23 13.83
C HIS A 166 6.64 -15.05 13.13
N GLU A 167 5.41 -14.72 13.54
CA GLU A 167 4.70 -13.54 13.04
C GLU A 167 5.44 -12.26 13.41
N GLU A 168 5.90 -12.13 14.65
CA GLU A 168 6.64 -10.96 15.11
C GLU A 168 7.97 -10.78 14.36
N HIS A 169 8.70 -11.87 14.14
CA HIS A 169 9.94 -11.83 13.35
C HIS A 169 9.68 -11.42 11.90
N ARG A 170 8.60 -11.92 11.28
CA ARG A 170 8.23 -11.53 9.91
C ARG A 170 7.82 -10.06 9.85
N ARG A 171 7.06 -9.57 10.83
CA ARG A 171 6.69 -8.15 10.95
C ARG A 171 7.92 -7.27 11.09
N LYS A 172 8.88 -7.67 11.94
CA LYS A 172 10.13 -6.93 12.13
C LYS A 172 10.95 -6.86 10.84
N LYS A 173 11.10 -7.97 10.13
CA LYS A 173 11.79 -8.01 8.83
C LYS A 173 11.13 -7.10 7.79
N ALA A 174 9.80 -7.14 7.68
CA ALA A 174 9.06 -6.25 6.79
C ALA A 174 9.23 -4.76 7.17
N GLN A 175 9.31 -4.45 8.47
CA GLN A 175 9.56 -3.09 8.96
C GLN A 175 10.99 -2.62 8.60
N GLU A 176 11.99 -3.48 8.72
CA GLU A 176 13.37 -3.19 8.32
C GLU A 176 13.49 -2.98 6.80
N GLU A 177 12.81 -3.81 5.99
CA GLU A 177 12.71 -3.64 4.53
C GLU A 177 12.04 -2.30 4.15
N LEU A 178 10.97 -1.92 4.84
CA LEU A 178 10.33 -0.61 4.62
C LEU A 178 11.23 0.56 5.03
N GLN A 179 11.96 0.44 6.14
CA GLN A 179 12.88 1.48 6.59
C GLN A 179 14.03 1.67 5.60
N THR A 180 14.61 0.59 5.08
CA THR A 180 15.66 0.65 4.06
C THR A 180 15.16 1.24 2.74
N LEU A 181 13.96 0.86 2.28
CA LEU A 181 13.32 1.45 1.10
C LEU A 181 13.06 2.96 1.29
N ASN A 182 12.55 3.37 2.44
CA ASN A 182 12.36 4.80 2.74
C ASN A 182 13.68 5.56 2.73
N SER A 183 14.73 5.02 3.37
CA SER A 183 16.05 5.65 3.37
C SER A 183 16.64 5.79 1.95
N LEU A 184 16.44 4.79 1.09
CA LEU A 184 16.89 4.84 -0.31
C LEU A 184 16.08 5.85 -1.12
N ASN A 185 14.76 5.91 -0.90
CA ASN A 185 13.88 6.88 -1.55
C ASN A 185 14.26 8.32 -1.15
N ASP A 186 14.45 8.58 0.14
CA ASP A 186 14.87 9.89 0.66
C ASP A 186 16.22 10.31 0.05
N HIS A 187 17.18 9.39 -0.03
CA HIS A 187 18.47 9.66 -0.66
C HIS A 187 18.35 9.95 -2.16
N SER A 188 17.55 9.16 -2.88
CA SER A 188 17.28 9.35 -4.31
C SER A 188 16.60 10.70 -4.57
N LEU A 189 15.56 11.02 -3.79
CA LEU A 189 14.84 12.28 -3.88
C LEU A 189 15.73 13.47 -3.54
N SER A 190 16.57 13.36 -2.51
CA SER A 190 17.55 14.40 -2.15
C SER A 190 18.57 14.61 -3.25
N THR A 191 19.06 13.53 -3.87
CA THR A 191 20.02 13.59 -4.97
C THR A 191 19.38 14.27 -6.19
N MET A 192 18.17 13.87 -6.57
CA MET A 192 17.43 14.47 -7.67
C MET A 192 17.12 15.95 -7.43
N LYS A 193 16.70 16.33 -6.21
CA LYS A 193 16.51 17.75 -5.86
C LYS A 193 17.80 18.54 -6.04
N LYS A 194 18.91 18.01 -5.54
CA LYS A 194 20.23 18.65 -5.67
C LYS A 194 20.64 18.80 -7.13
N THR A 195 20.49 17.78 -7.97
CA THR A 195 20.85 17.86 -9.40
C THR A 195 19.98 18.87 -10.16
N HIS A 196 18.69 18.95 -9.82
CA HIS A 196 17.79 19.97 -10.39
C HIS A 196 18.18 21.38 -9.93
N GLU A 197 18.51 21.57 -8.65
CA GLU A 197 18.99 22.84 -8.14
C GLU A 197 20.29 23.28 -8.83
N GLU A 198 21.25 22.35 -9.01
CA GLU A 198 22.49 22.60 -9.74
C GLU A 198 22.24 22.96 -11.21
N MET A 199 21.34 22.26 -11.89
CA MET A 199 20.96 22.55 -13.28
C MET A 199 20.32 23.93 -13.43
N LEU A 200 19.42 24.31 -12.52
CA LEU A 200 18.79 25.63 -12.52
C LEU A 200 19.80 26.73 -12.21
N ALA A 201 20.74 26.50 -11.29
CA ALA A 201 21.81 27.44 -11.00
C ALA A 201 22.73 27.64 -12.22
N GLU A 202 23.07 26.55 -12.91
CA GLU A 202 23.88 26.59 -14.12
C GLU A 202 23.17 27.33 -15.27
N GLN A 203 21.87 27.10 -15.49
CA GLN A 203 21.10 27.89 -16.47
C GLN A 203 21.07 29.38 -16.14
N ARG A 204 20.86 29.73 -14.86
CA ARG A 204 20.89 31.14 -14.42
C ARG A 204 22.25 31.77 -14.71
N ARG A 205 23.33 31.06 -14.36
CA ARG A 205 24.70 31.49 -14.64
C ARG A 205 24.94 31.71 -16.14
N GLN A 206 24.48 30.80 -16.99
CA GLN A 206 24.59 30.93 -18.44
C GLN A 206 23.84 32.15 -18.98
N TYR A 207 22.63 32.44 -18.49
CA TYR A 207 21.90 33.64 -18.89
C TYR A 207 22.59 34.93 -18.40
N GLU A 208 23.11 34.93 -17.18
CA GLU A 208 23.89 36.06 -16.66
C GLU A 208 25.16 36.31 -17.49
N GLU A 209 25.88 35.25 -17.86
CA GLU A 209 27.05 35.33 -18.74
C GLU A 209 26.68 35.84 -20.14
N GLN A 210 25.57 35.39 -20.73
CA GLN A 210 25.09 35.90 -22.03
C GLN A 210 24.69 37.37 -21.98
N ILE A 211 24.00 37.81 -20.92
CA ILE A 211 23.65 39.22 -20.72
C ILE A 211 24.92 40.07 -20.57
N ALA A 212 25.90 39.59 -19.81
CA ALA A 212 27.18 40.28 -19.63
C ALA A 212 27.94 40.41 -20.95
N ALA A 213 28.02 39.33 -21.74
CA ALA A 213 28.66 39.34 -23.05
C ALA A 213 27.98 40.31 -24.03
N LEU A 214 26.64 40.33 -24.07
CA LEU A 214 25.87 41.28 -24.89
C LEU A 214 26.12 42.74 -24.48
N HIS A 215 26.20 43.02 -23.18
CA HIS A 215 26.53 44.35 -22.70
C HIS A 215 27.96 44.77 -23.09
N GLU A 216 28.92 43.86 -23.04
CA GLU A 216 30.30 44.11 -23.45
C GLU A 216 30.39 44.37 -24.96
N GLU A 217 29.71 43.55 -25.78
CA GLU A 217 29.63 43.72 -27.23
C GLU A 217 29.01 45.07 -27.60
N HIS A 218 27.86 45.42 -27.03
CA HIS A 218 27.21 46.71 -27.28
C HIS A 218 28.08 47.90 -26.82
N ALA A 219 28.84 47.75 -25.72
CA ALA A 219 29.78 48.79 -25.29
C ALA A 219 30.93 48.96 -26.28
N ALA A 220 31.45 47.85 -26.84
CA ALA A 220 32.50 47.86 -27.85
C ALA A 220 32.02 48.46 -29.17
N GLU A 221 30.82 48.08 -29.65
CA GLU A 221 30.17 48.65 -30.84
C GLU A 221 29.96 50.15 -30.70
N LEU A 222 29.43 50.60 -29.55
CA LEU A 222 29.24 52.03 -29.28
C LEU A 222 30.58 52.79 -29.29
N GLN A 223 31.67 52.18 -28.83
CA GLN A 223 33.00 52.77 -28.88
C GLN A 223 33.53 52.85 -30.32
N GLU A 224 33.31 51.82 -31.13
CA GLU A 224 33.66 51.79 -32.55
C GLU A 224 32.88 52.85 -33.33
N GLU A 225 31.57 52.95 -33.11
CA GLU A 225 30.72 53.97 -33.73
C GLU A 225 31.21 55.38 -33.36
N LYS A 226 31.45 55.66 -32.06
CA LYS A 226 32.02 56.95 -31.61
C LYS A 226 33.35 57.28 -32.31
N LYS A 227 34.21 56.28 -32.53
CA LYS A 227 35.49 56.45 -33.23
C LYS A 227 35.25 56.74 -34.72
N ALA A 228 34.35 56.01 -35.37
CA ALA A 228 33.98 56.23 -36.76
C ALA A 228 33.38 57.63 -36.98
N THR A 229 32.47 58.07 -36.10
CA THR A 229 31.90 59.43 -36.15
C THR A 229 32.97 60.49 -35.99
N ARG A 230 33.93 60.31 -35.06
CA ARG A 230 35.05 61.25 -34.90
C ARG A 230 35.91 61.34 -36.17
N MET A 231 36.25 60.19 -36.75
CA MET A 231 37.01 60.16 -38.01
C MET A 231 36.26 60.83 -39.16
N ALA A 232 34.94 60.68 -39.24
CA ALA A 232 34.11 61.35 -40.22
C ALA A 232 34.09 62.87 -40.02
N LEU A 233 33.94 63.36 -38.78
CA LEU A 233 34.02 64.78 -38.46
C LEU A 233 35.39 65.37 -38.82
N ASP A 234 36.48 64.68 -38.49
CA ASP A 234 37.84 65.10 -38.86
C ASP A 234 38.06 65.14 -40.38
N ALA A 235 37.43 64.22 -41.13
CA ALA A 235 37.48 64.22 -42.59
C ALA A 235 36.69 65.40 -43.17
N VAL A 236 35.49 65.68 -42.64
CA VAL A 236 34.67 66.84 -43.04
C VAL A 236 35.39 68.14 -42.73
N GLN A 237 36.00 68.29 -41.56
CA GLN A 237 36.75 69.48 -41.20
C GLN A 237 37.96 69.69 -42.12
N ARG A 238 38.73 68.64 -42.41
CA ARG A 238 39.85 68.72 -43.37
C ARG A 238 39.41 69.06 -44.79
N ALA A 239 38.28 68.52 -45.23
CA ALA A 239 37.69 68.85 -46.54
C ALA A 239 37.27 70.32 -46.58
N HIS A 240 36.59 70.80 -45.54
CA HIS A 240 36.20 72.20 -45.41
C HIS A 240 37.40 73.14 -45.39
N ASP A 241 38.45 72.83 -44.62
CA ASP A 241 39.69 73.62 -44.59
C ASP A 241 40.41 73.63 -45.94
N ALA A 242 40.35 72.52 -46.68
CA ALA A 242 40.90 72.42 -48.03
C ALA A 242 40.08 73.24 -49.03
N GLU A 243 38.75 73.25 -48.93
CA GLU A 243 37.87 74.12 -49.72
C GLU A 243 38.13 75.59 -49.41
N LEU A 244 38.25 75.99 -48.14
CA LEU A 244 38.61 77.36 -47.77
C LEU A 244 39.98 77.76 -48.32
N ARG A 245 40.98 76.87 -48.25
CA ARG A 245 42.29 77.08 -48.88
C ARG A 245 42.17 77.23 -50.40
N ASN A 246 41.39 76.38 -51.06
CA ASN A 246 41.14 76.45 -52.50
C ASN A 246 40.40 77.76 -52.88
N ILE A 247 39.40 78.18 -52.11
CA ILE A 247 38.70 79.45 -52.30
C ILE A 247 39.68 80.61 -52.11
N ASN A 248 40.52 80.58 -51.09
CA ASN A 248 41.51 81.62 -50.85
C ASN A 248 42.58 81.67 -51.97
N GLU A 249 43.00 80.51 -52.49
CA GLU A 249 43.86 80.41 -53.67
C GLU A 249 43.15 80.90 -54.93
N LYS A 250 41.86 80.61 -55.11
CA LYS A 250 41.03 81.12 -56.21
C LYS A 250 40.82 82.62 -56.10
N VAL A 251 40.59 83.18 -54.92
CA VAL A 251 40.49 84.63 -54.71
C VAL A 251 41.84 85.29 -54.99
N ARG A 252 42.95 84.68 -54.54
CA ARG A 252 44.31 85.14 -54.84
C ARG A 252 44.62 85.04 -56.33
N SER A 253 44.18 83.98 -57.02
CA SER A 253 44.41 83.78 -58.45
C SER A 253 43.44 84.57 -59.32
N ILE A 254 42.23 84.89 -58.86
CA ILE A 254 41.31 85.87 -59.49
C ILE A 254 41.87 87.29 -59.33
N GLY A 255 42.54 87.58 -58.21
CA GLY A 255 43.29 88.83 -58.00
C GLY A 255 44.51 88.99 -58.92
N VAL A 256 44.96 87.92 -59.58
CA VAL A 256 46.10 87.94 -60.52
C VAL A 256 45.67 87.63 -61.97
N ASN A 257 44.66 86.80 -62.17
CA ASN A 257 44.18 86.29 -63.45
C ASN A 257 42.64 86.23 -63.44
N SER A 258 41.99 87.38 -63.65
CA SER A 258 40.68 87.38 -64.28
C SER A 258 40.86 86.93 -65.74
N ILE A 259 39.97 86.08 -66.24
CA ILE A 259 39.95 85.42 -67.56
C ILE A 259 40.56 84.00 -67.56
N THR A 260 39.79 82.99 -67.12
CA THR A 260 39.31 81.90 -68.01
C THR A 260 38.62 80.77 -67.25
N SER A 261 37.53 80.31 -67.87
CA SER A 261 36.93 78.96 -67.83
C SER A 261 36.27 78.45 -66.55
N ALA A 262 34.95 78.58 -66.56
CA ALA A 262 34.00 77.61 -66.03
C ALA A 262 33.94 76.36 -66.94
N GLN A 263 33.95 75.15 -66.36
CA GLN A 263 33.54 73.82 -66.91
C GLN A 263 34.04 72.75 -65.92
N THR A 264 33.37 71.68 -65.48
CA THR A 264 32.05 71.08 -65.68
C THR A 264 31.96 69.97 -64.62
N ASN A 265 30.99 70.04 -63.71
CA ASN A 265 30.67 68.99 -62.74
C ASN A 265 29.61 68.07 -63.36
N ILE A 266 30.00 66.97 -64.00
CA ILE A 266 29.06 65.92 -64.46
C ILE A 266 29.74 64.56 -64.31
N SER A 267 29.85 64.03 -63.08
CA SER A 267 30.28 62.65 -62.85
C SER A 267 30.04 62.18 -61.40
N ALA A 268 28.81 62.32 -60.89
CA ALA A 268 28.46 61.87 -59.53
C ALA A 268 27.32 60.85 -59.50
N GLU A 269 26.27 60.98 -60.34
CA GLU A 269 25.14 60.02 -60.34
C GLU A 269 25.53 58.58 -60.73
N SER A 270 26.42 58.36 -61.69
CA SER A 270 26.73 57.01 -62.20
C SER A 270 27.46 56.09 -61.20
N ARG A 271 28.13 56.64 -60.16
CA ARG A 271 28.83 55.83 -59.15
C ARG A 271 27.91 55.34 -58.04
N ALA A 272 26.83 56.07 -57.74
CA ALA A 272 25.87 55.70 -56.69
C ALA A 272 25.07 54.45 -57.06
N ASP A 273 24.63 54.33 -58.33
CA ASP A 273 23.86 53.17 -58.81
C ASP A 273 24.67 51.87 -58.84
N VAL A 274 25.94 51.93 -59.23
CA VAL A 274 26.84 50.76 -59.24
C VAL A 274 27.11 50.27 -57.82
N GLN A 275 27.26 51.19 -56.86
CA GLN A 275 27.49 50.85 -55.46
C GLN A 275 26.22 50.31 -54.78
N SER A 276 25.05 50.89 -55.05
CA SER A 276 23.74 50.40 -54.62
C SER A 276 23.47 48.98 -55.13
N THR A 277 23.74 48.72 -56.41
CA THR A 277 23.57 47.38 -57.01
C THR A 277 24.48 46.34 -56.37
N ARG A 278 25.72 46.71 -56.03
CA ARG A 278 26.67 45.82 -55.33
C ARG A 278 26.22 45.53 -53.89
N GLN A 279 25.72 46.53 -53.19
CA GLN A 279 25.20 46.39 -51.82
C GLN A 279 23.93 45.53 -51.80
N SER A 280 23.03 45.71 -52.78
CA SER A 280 21.83 44.89 -52.93
C SER A 280 22.17 43.43 -53.17
N LYS A 281 23.15 43.11 -54.03
CA LYS A 281 23.62 41.72 -54.24
C LYS A 281 24.22 41.10 -52.98
N MET A 282 24.95 41.87 -52.18
CA MET A 282 25.52 41.39 -50.93
C MET A 282 24.43 41.11 -49.89
N LEU A 283 23.43 42.00 -49.77
CA LEU A 283 22.27 41.80 -48.89
C LEU A 283 21.45 40.57 -49.32
N GLU A 284 21.28 40.37 -50.62
CA GLU A 284 20.60 39.20 -51.16
C GLU A 284 21.38 37.90 -50.87
N GLN A 285 22.70 37.91 -51.03
CA GLN A 285 23.57 36.80 -50.61
C GLN A 285 23.45 36.50 -49.11
N MET A 286 23.59 37.51 -48.24
CA MET A 286 23.44 37.33 -46.79
C MET A 286 22.04 36.82 -46.41
N SER A 287 21.00 37.29 -47.09
CA SER A 287 19.62 36.81 -46.90
C SER A 287 19.50 35.32 -47.27
N THR A 288 20.09 34.91 -48.39
CA THR A 288 20.10 33.49 -48.79
C THR A 288 20.90 32.60 -47.85
N GLU A 289 22.04 33.06 -47.34
CA GLU A 289 22.84 32.33 -46.36
C GLU A 289 22.11 32.21 -45.02
N LEU A 290 21.46 33.27 -44.55
CA LEU A 290 20.61 33.24 -43.36
C LEU A 290 19.44 32.26 -43.51
N ALA A 291 18.79 32.23 -44.68
CA ALA A 291 17.71 31.29 -44.96
C ALA A 291 18.22 29.83 -44.97
N GLN A 292 19.38 29.58 -45.57
CA GLN A 292 20.01 28.25 -45.57
C GLN A 292 20.43 27.81 -44.17
N LEU A 293 21.03 28.71 -43.38
CA LEU A 293 21.43 28.43 -42.01
C LEU A 293 20.21 28.15 -41.12
N SER A 294 19.13 28.92 -41.30
CA SER A 294 17.86 28.70 -40.60
C SER A 294 17.24 27.35 -40.96
N ALA A 295 17.28 26.96 -42.24
CA ALA A 295 16.81 25.65 -42.68
C ALA A 295 17.65 24.51 -42.09
N LEU A 296 18.99 24.61 -42.12
CA LEU A 296 19.90 23.65 -41.52
C LEU A 296 19.68 23.52 -40.00
N TYR A 297 19.52 24.64 -39.30
CA TYR A 297 19.24 24.64 -37.87
C TYR A 297 17.89 23.96 -37.57
N SER A 298 16.84 24.26 -38.33
CA SER A 298 15.52 23.62 -38.18
C SER A 298 15.58 22.10 -38.40
N ALA A 299 16.33 21.65 -39.40
CA ALA A 299 16.54 20.22 -39.67
C ALA A 299 17.30 19.54 -38.52
N LYS A 300 18.31 20.21 -37.95
CA LYS A 300 19.08 19.69 -36.82
C LYS A 300 18.26 19.63 -35.53
N CYS A 301 17.39 20.61 -35.28
CA CYS A 301 16.45 20.56 -34.17
C CYS A 301 15.48 19.39 -34.29
N LEU A 302 14.99 19.10 -35.49
CA LEU A 302 14.13 17.95 -35.74
C LEU A 302 14.87 16.63 -35.51
N GLU A 303 16.11 16.50 -36.00
CA GLU A 303 16.94 15.32 -35.77
C GLU A 303 17.22 15.10 -34.28
N ASN A 304 17.59 16.15 -33.54
CA ASN A 304 17.76 16.07 -32.09
C ASN A 304 16.46 15.60 -31.40
N SER A 305 15.31 16.16 -31.76
CA SER A 305 14.02 15.72 -31.21
C SER A 305 13.75 14.24 -31.50
N GLN A 306 14.10 13.74 -32.69
CA GLN A 306 13.95 12.32 -33.03
C GLN A 306 14.92 11.42 -32.25
N LEU A 307 16.14 11.90 -32.00
CA LEU A 307 17.12 11.18 -31.18
C LEU A 307 16.69 11.12 -29.72
N ASP A 308 16.14 12.20 -29.18
CA ASP A 308 15.61 12.25 -27.81
C ASP A 308 14.40 11.30 -27.64
N GLU A 309 13.51 11.23 -28.64
CA GLU A 309 12.40 10.27 -28.65
C GLU A 309 12.90 8.81 -28.69
N LYS A 310 13.87 8.51 -29.56
CA LYS A 310 14.50 7.17 -29.61
C LYS A 310 15.19 6.82 -28.30
N MET A 311 15.89 7.76 -27.67
CA MET A 311 16.55 7.53 -26.40
C MET A 311 15.53 7.26 -25.29
N SER A 312 14.43 8.02 -25.26
CA SER A 312 13.31 7.82 -24.33
C SER A 312 12.68 6.44 -24.49
N LEU A 313 12.45 5.99 -25.73
CA LEU A 313 11.94 4.65 -26.03
C LEU A 313 12.91 3.54 -25.57
N LEU A 314 14.21 3.68 -25.85
CA LEU A 314 15.22 2.70 -25.42
C LEU A 314 15.33 2.60 -23.89
N LEU A 315 15.21 3.73 -23.18
CA LEU A 315 15.19 3.74 -21.71
C LEU A 315 13.94 3.05 -21.16
N ALA A 316 12.77 3.32 -21.73
CA ALA A 316 11.53 2.66 -21.35
C ALA A 316 11.58 1.15 -21.62
N ASP A 317 12.11 0.72 -22.77
CA ASP A 317 12.30 -0.69 -23.08
C ASP A 317 13.27 -1.37 -22.11
N LYS A 318 14.36 -0.69 -21.74
CA LYS A 318 15.31 -1.22 -20.75
C LYS A 318 14.68 -1.38 -19.36
N GLU A 319 13.87 -0.41 -18.93
CA GLU A 319 13.13 -0.49 -17.66
C GLU A 319 12.11 -1.65 -17.69
N ASN A 320 11.35 -1.78 -18.78
CA ASN A 320 10.42 -2.90 -18.98
C ASN A 320 11.14 -4.25 -19.00
N GLN A 321 12.29 -4.37 -19.66
CA GLN A 321 13.09 -5.59 -19.64
C GLN A 321 13.62 -5.91 -18.23
N SER A 322 14.04 -4.90 -17.46
CA SER A 322 14.50 -5.11 -16.09
C SER A 322 13.39 -5.63 -15.17
N SER A 323 12.21 -5.02 -15.24
CA SER A 323 11.05 -5.46 -14.46
C SER A 323 10.56 -6.85 -14.88
N LEU A 324 10.57 -7.16 -16.18
CA LEU A 324 10.25 -8.50 -16.68
C LEU A 324 11.24 -9.55 -16.17
N ASN A 325 12.54 -9.26 -16.19
CA ASN A 325 13.57 -10.16 -15.66
C ASN A 325 13.40 -10.44 -14.15
N ASP A 326 13.06 -9.42 -13.37
CA ASP A 326 12.81 -9.56 -11.93
C ASP A 326 11.57 -10.43 -11.65
N VAL A 327 10.49 -10.22 -12.40
CA VAL A 327 9.28 -11.05 -12.33
C VAL A 327 9.58 -12.50 -12.74
N GLU A 328 10.35 -12.72 -13.79
CA GLU A 328 10.77 -14.08 -14.20
C GLU A 328 11.66 -14.75 -13.14
N ALA A 329 12.57 -14.01 -12.50
CA ALA A 329 13.40 -14.52 -11.43
C ALA A 329 12.56 -14.93 -10.21
N GLN A 330 11.58 -14.09 -9.84
CA GLN A 330 10.64 -14.40 -8.76
C GLN A 330 9.75 -15.61 -9.11
N ASN A 331 9.25 -15.70 -10.33
CA ASN A 331 8.43 -16.82 -10.78
C ASN A 331 9.23 -18.14 -10.75
N ARG A 332 10.48 -18.14 -11.23
CA ARG A 332 11.39 -19.30 -11.11
C ARG A 332 11.64 -19.70 -9.66
N ARG A 333 11.71 -18.74 -8.74
CA ARG A 333 11.85 -19.02 -7.30
C ARG A 333 10.58 -19.66 -6.74
N LEU A 334 9.41 -19.09 -7.03
CA LEU A 334 8.13 -19.62 -6.58
C LEU A 334 7.87 -21.04 -7.12
N GLN A 335 8.23 -21.31 -8.38
CA GLN A 335 8.15 -22.65 -8.95
C GLN A 335 9.03 -23.67 -8.22
N ARG A 336 10.23 -23.27 -7.78
CA ARG A 336 11.09 -24.13 -6.95
C ARG A 336 10.49 -24.39 -5.57
N GLU A 337 9.95 -23.35 -4.93
CA GLU A 337 9.28 -23.48 -3.64
C GLU A 337 8.01 -24.34 -3.73
N LEU A 338 7.23 -24.23 -4.80
CA LEU A 338 6.07 -25.09 -5.06
C LEU A 338 6.48 -26.56 -5.19
N ARG A 339 7.48 -26.88 -6.02
CA ARG A 339 7.99 -28.27 -6.14
C ARG A 339 8.48 -28.84 -4.82
N GLN A 340 9.15 -28.02 -4.00
CA GLN A 340 9.60 -28.43 -2.69
C GLN A 340 8.40 -28.74 -1.77
N LYS A 341 7.38 -27.87 -1.77
CA LYS A 341 6.14 -28.11 -1.01
C LYS A 341 5.39 -29.35 -1.50
N ASP A 342 5.32 -29.60 -2.79
CA ASP A 342 4.72 -30.82 -3.34
C ASP A 342 5.44 -32.08 -2.85
N THR A 343 6.78 -32.03 -2.76
CA THR A 343 7.58 -33.13 -2.22
C THR A 343 7.25 -33.37 -0.73
N ILE A 344 7.17 -32.31 0.07
CA ILE A 344 6.79 -32.39 1.49
C ILE A 344 5.37 -32.92 1.65
N ILE A 345 4.43 -32.48 0.82
CA ILE A 345 3.05 -32.99 0.83
C ILE A 345 3.03 -34.48 0.55
N GLU A 346 3.83 -34.96 -0.40
CA GLU A 346 3.91 -36.39 -0.72
C GLU A 346 4.54 -37.21 0.42
N GLU A 347 5.60 -36.70 1.05
CA GLU A 347 6.18 -37.32 2.25
C GLU A 347 5.15 -37.38 3.39
N LEU A 348 4.43 -36.29 3.65
CA LEU A 348 3.37 -36.26 4.66
C LEU A 348 2.26 -37.26 4.34
N ARG A 349 1.81 -37.35 3.09
CA ARG A 349 0.82 -38.35 2.66
C ARG A 349 1.30 -39.78 2.91
N GLN A 350 2.56 -40.08 2.64
CA GLN A 350 3.15 -41.39 2.94
C GLN A 350 3.19 -41.67 4.44
N THR A 351 3.55 -40.68 5.25
CA THR A 351 3.55 -40.85 6.72
C THR A 351 2.14 -41.06 7.28
N VAL A 352 1.15 -40.32 6.78
CA VAL A 352 -0.26 -40.51 7.15
C VAL A 352 -0.72 -41.91 6.78
N ALA A 353 -0.49 -42.35 5.54
CA ALA A 353 -0.87 -43.69 5.10
C ALA A 353 -0.18 -44.80 5.92
N PHE A 354 1.08 -44.60 6.33
CA PHE A 354 1.79 -45.53 7.20
C PHE A 354 1.17 -45.58 8.61
N LEU A 355 0.88 -44.42 9.20
CA LEU A 355 0.26 -44.33 10.52
C LEU A 355 -1.17 -44.88 10.52
N GLU A 356 -1.94 -44.66 9.44
CA GLU A 356 -3.28 -45.23 9.25
C GLU A 356 -3.22 -46.76 9.21
N ARG A 357 -2.30 -47.38 8.45
CA ARG A 357 -2.12 -48.84 8.46
C ARG A 357 -1.74 -49.36 9.84
N ARG A 358 -0.79 -48.70 10.50
CA ARG A 358 -0.36 -49.09 11.85
C ARG A 358 -1.50 -48.95 12.88
N ALA A 359 -2.36 -47.95 12.72
CA ALA A 359 -3.54 -47.78 13.56
C ALA A 359 -4.52 -48.93 13.34
N VAL A 360 -4.85 -49.26 12.09
CA VAL A 360 -5.72 -50.40 11.75
C VAL A 360 -5.18 -51.73 12.27
N ASP A 361 -3.86 -51.98 12.16
CA ASP A 361 -3.23 -53.19 12.70
C ASP A 361 -3.34 -53.29 14.24
N LEU A 362 -3.40 -52.15 14.94
CA LEU A 362 -3.52 -52.09 16.40
C LEU A 362 -4.96 -52.11 16.90
N THR A 363 -5.91 -51.56 16.14
CA THR A 363 -7.32 -51.41 16.58
C THR A 363 -8.28 -52.42 15.95
N GLY A 364 -7.89 -53.13 14.89
CA GLY A 364 -8.71 -54.18 14.26
C GLY A 364 -9.99 -53.70 13.55
N GLU A 365 -10.25 -52.40 13.51
CA GLU A 365 -11.39 -51.79 12.81
C GLU A 365 -10.93 -51.05 11.54
N GLU A 366 -11.45 -51.47 10.39
CA GLU A 366 -11.35 -50.71 9.13
C GLU A 366 -12.16 -49.41 9.25
N LEU A 367 -11.49 -48.28 9.45
CA LEU A 367 -12.11 -46.96 9.40
C LEU A 367 -12.47 -46.60 7.94
N PRO A 368 -13.70 -46.12 7.66
CA PRO A 368 -14.14 -45.81 6.31
C PRO A 368 -13.50 -44.51 5.82
N ILE A 369 -12.67 -44.65 4.79
CA ILE A 369 -11.98 -43.55 4.11
C ILE A 369 -13.00 -42.66 3.38
N LYS A 370 -13.08 -41.39 3.76
CA LYS A 370 -13.61 -40.32 2.89
C LYS A 370 -12.68 -39.11 2.96
N TYR A 371 -11.81 -38.99 1.96
CA TYR A 371 -11.23 -37.71 1.58
C TYR A 371 -11.51 -37.48 0.10
N GLY A 372 -12.21 -36.38 -0.18
CA GLY A 372 -12.33 -35.77 -1.51
C GLY A 372 -11.33 -34.64 -1.65
#